data_AF-A0A142WXB4-F1
#
_entry.id   AF-A0A142WXB4-F1
#
_cell.length_a   1.000
_cell.length_b   1.000
_cell.length_c   1.000
_cell.angle_alpha   90.00
_cell.angle_beta   90.00
_cell.angle_gamma   90.00
#
_symmetry.space_group_name_H-M   'P 1'
#
loop_
_entity.id
_entity.type
_entity.pdbx_description
1 polymer ?
#
loop_
_entity_poly.entity_id
_entity_poly.type
_entity_poly.pdbx_seq_one_letter_code
_entity_poly.pdbx_strand_id
1 'polypeptide(L)'
;MAERKHTHGLRVSTAGEWQIIDIGDMEIWDGADLSLLRDSLVVLIKREKHPAIGIDMRTVKYVPSGFFGMLYDWYEAGVGIRLVGPQERVMKMLWFKQFFRFVEDDIYELDDRNVAIPVASEEEEEEQMEWRLLDCSTLRTSL
;
A
#
# COMPACT_ATOMS: atom_id res chain seq x y z
N MET A 1 -13.38 22.19 17.88
CA MET A 1 -12.00 22.64 18.19
C MET A 1 -11.12 21.42 18.05
N ALA A 2 -10.27 21.34 17.03
CA ALA A 2 -9.38 20.20 16.83
C ALA A 2 -8.14 20.37 17.72
N GLU A 3 -7.96 19.47 18.67
CA GLU A 3 -6.84 19.45 19.60
C GLU A 3 -5.56 19.04 18.84
N ARG A 4 -4.51 19.86 18.94
CA ARG A 4 -3.27 19.68 18.18
C ARG A 4 -2.22 19.04 19.09
N LYS A 5 -1.86 17.78 18.80
CA LYS A 5 -0.71 17.12 19.44
C LYS A 5 0.43 17.03 18.43
N HIS A 6 1.51 17.76 18.73
CA HIS A 6 2.74 17.77 17.93
C HIS A 6 3.55 16.50 18.24
N THR A 7 3.61 15.58 17.29
CA THR A 7 4.53 14.44 17.32
C THR A 7 5.37 14.53 16.05
N HIS A 8 6.63 14.98 16.17
CA HIS A 8 7.69 14.93 15.15
C HIS A 8 7.23 14.96 13.68
N GLY A 9 6.96 16.15 13.12
CA GLY A 9 6.69 16.33 11.67
C GLY A 9 5.37 15.75 11.16
N LEU A 10 4.70 14.90 11.94
CA LEU A 10 3.47 14.20 11.58
C LEU A 10 2.27 14.90 12.22
N ARG A 11 1.31 15.26 11.39
CA ARG A 11 0.05 15.91 11.78
C ARG A 11 -1.05 14.88 11.76
N VAL A 12 -1.80 14.81 12.85
CA VAL A 12 -3.03 14.01 12.90
C VAL A 12 -4.20 14.97 12.93
N SER A 13 -5.14 14.77 12.03
CA SER A 13 -6.40 15.51 11.98
C SER A 13 -7.58 14.54 12.01
N THR A 14 -8.69 14.95 12.61
CA THR A 14 -9.89 14.11 12.72
C THR A 14 -10.91 14.57 11.68
N ALA A 15 -11.36 13.64 10.84
CA ALA A 15 -12.41 13.87 9.83
C ALA A 15 -13.51 12.81 10.01
N GLY A 16 -14.55 13.17 10.76
CA GLY A 16 -15.61 12.23 11.16
C GLY A 16 -15.07 11.19 12.16
N GLU A 17 -15.24 9.91 11.85
CA GLU A 17 -14.70 8.78 12.63
C GLU A 17 -13.24 8.44 12.28
N TRP A 18 -12.68 9.12 11.28
CA TRP A 18 -11.36 8.80 10.74
C TRP A 18 -10.26 9.71 11.27
N GLN A 19 -9.15 9.10 11.70
CA GLN A 19 -7.93 9.82 12.03
C GLN A 19 -7.05 9.91 10.78
N ILE A 20 -6.92 11.10 10.20
CA ILE A 20 -6.08 11.38 9.03
C ILE A 20 -4.68 11.75 9.48
N ILE A 21 -3.70 10.98 9.02
CA ILE A 21 -2.27 11.19 9.24
C ILE A 21 -1.66 11.89 8.03
N ASP A 22 -0.93 12.97 8.28
CA ASP A 22 -0.21 13.77 7.30
C ASP A 22 1.26 13.88 7.71
N ILE A 23 2.20 13.48 6.86
CA ILE A 23 3.66 13.57 7.09
C ILE A 23 4.24 14.87 6.50
N GLY A 24 3.39 15.88 6.30
CA GLY A 24 3.75 17.20 5.77
C GLY A 24 4.03 17.18 4.26
N ASP A 25 4.87 18.13 3.83
CA ASP A 25 5.17 18.36 2.41
C ASP A 25 6.23 17.41 1.84
N MET A 26 6.38 16.22 2.44
CA MET A 26 7.39 15.23 2.04
C MET A 26 6.95 14.46 0.78
N GLU A 27 7.70 14.59 -0.30
CA GLU A 27 7.32 13.97 -1.59
C GLU A 27 7.81 12.53 -1.78
N ILE A 28 8.87 12.13 -1.06
CA ILE A 28 9.51 10.82 -1.19
C ILE A 28 9.63 10.26 0.21
N TRP A 29 9.01 9.11 0.45
CA TRP A 29 9.11 8.43 1.73
C TRP A 29 10.21 7.36 1.71
N ASP A 30 10.94 7.27 2.80
CA ASP A 30 11.98 6.27 3.02
C ASP A 30 11.66 5.35 4.21
N GLY A 31 12.62 4.52 4.61
CA GLY A 31 12.45 3.59 5.74
C GLY A 31 12.26 4.28 7.10
N ALA A 32 12.81 5.49 7.28
CA ALA A 32 12.62 6.27 8.50
C ALA A 32 11.19 6.84 8.55
N ASP A 33 10.68 7.35 7.43
CA ASP A 33 9.29 7.83 7.34
C ASP A 33 8.28 6.71 7.60
N LEU A 34 8.53 5.52 7.04
CA LEU A 34 7.70 4.34 7.32
C LEU A 34 7.75 3.92 8.78
N SER A 35 8.92 4.02 9.41
CA SER A 35 9.07 3.71 10.83
C SER A 35 8.29 4.70 11.69
N LEU A 36 8.36 5.99 11.37
CA LEU A 36 7.60 7.05 12.05
C LEU A 36 6.08 6.86 11.89
N LEU A 37 5.64 6.54 10.67
CA LEU A 37 4.24 6.26 10.38
C LEU A 37 3.76 5.03 11.16
N ARG A 38 4.53 3.94 11.15
CA ARG A 38 4.21 2.73 11.91
C ARG A 38 4.04 3.02 13.39
N ASP A 39 4.99 3.73 13.99
CA ASP A 39 4.93 4.04 15.42
C ASP A 39 3.72 4.92 15.75
N SER A 40 3.35 5.83 14.85
CA SER A 40 2.14 6.65 14.97
C SER A 40 0.86 5.83 14.86
N LEU A 41 0.80 4.88 13.91
CA LEU A 41 -0.31 3.93 13.77
C LEU A 41 -0.48 3.08 15.03
N VAL A 42 0.62 2.56 15.58
CA VAL A 42 0.61 1.80 16.84
C VAL A 42 -0.03 2.61 17.96
N VAL A 43 0.35 3.89 18.10
CA VAL A 43 -0.22 4.76 19.14
C VAL A 43 -1.72 4.99 18.89
N LEU A 44 -2.11 5.39 17.69
CA LEU A 44 -3.51 5.71 17.37
C LEU A 44 -4.44 4.49 17.52
N ILE A 45 -3.99 3.33 17.02
CA ILE A 45 -4.79 2.10 17.00
C ILE A 45 -4.78 1.44 18.38
N LYS A 46 -3.61 1.16 18.96
CA LYS A 46 -3.53 0.38 20.20
C LYS A 46 -3.79 1.20 21.45
N ARG A 47 -3.29 2.43 21.50
CA ARG A 47 -3.39 3.28 22.71
C ARG A 47 -4.65 4.12 22.72
N GLU A 48 -4.98 4.72 21.59
CA GLU A 48 -6.14 5.61 21.47
C GLU A 48 -7.41 4.89 20.98
N LYS A 49 -7.31 3.60 20.62
CA LYS A 49 -8.42 2.73 20.19
C LYS A 49 -9.21 3.28 19.01
N HIS A 50 -8.55 3.96 18.07
CA HIS A 50 -9.18 4.40 16.84
C HIS A 50 -9.13 3.28 15.79
N PRO A 51 -10.28 2.71 15.37
CA PRO A 51 -10.32 1.61 14.43
C PRO A 51 -10.31 2.06 12.97
N ALA A 52 -10.33 3.38 12.70
CA ALA A 52 -10.44 3.93 11.35
C ALA A 52 -9.35 4.99 11.13
N ILE A 53 -8.39 4.68 10.28
CA ILE A 53 -7.23 5.51 10.00
C ILE A 53 -7.18 5.88 8.52
N GLY A 54 -6.94 7.15 8.23
CA GLY A 54 -6.63 7.62 6.89
C GLY A 54 -5.23 8.19 6.79
N ILE A 55 -4.66 8.17 5.59
CA ILE A 55 -3.34 8.72 5.31
C ILE A 55 -3.47 9.72 4.18
N ASP A 56 -3.01 10.94 4.43
CA ASP A 56 -2.91 11.99 3.42
C ASP A 56 -1.73 11.69 2.50
N MET A 57 -2.03 11.59 1.20
CA MET A 57 -1.08 11.24 0.15
C MET A 57 -0.94 12.37 -0.88
N ARG A 58 -1.51 13.55 -0.63
CA ARG A 58 -1.57 14.66 -1.61
C ARG A 58 -0.20 15.16 -2.05
N THR A 59 0.78 15.11 -1.16
CA THR A 59 2.15 15.58 -1.41
C THR A 59 3.08 14.45 -1.85
N VAL A 60 2.68 13.19 -1.68
CA VAL A 60 3.57 12.04 -1.77
C VAL A 60 3.60 11.47 -3.19
N LYS A 61 4.77 11.53 -3.82
CA LYS A 61 5.00 11.02 -5.18
C LYS A 61 5.57 9.60 -5.17
N TYR A 62 6.36 9.25 -4.16
CA TYR A 62 7.04 7.95 -4.08
C TYR A 62 6.92 7.34 -2.69
N VAL A 63 6.47 6.09 -2.64
CA VAL A 63 6.41 5.27 -1.43
C VAL A 63 7.15 3.95 -1.65
N PRO A 64 7.87 3.43 -0.64
CA PRO A 64 8.46 2.10 -0.72
C PRO A 64 7.38 1.02 -0.75
N SER A 65 7.66 -0.15 -1.36
CA SER A 65 6.71 -1.27 -1.42
C SER A 65 6.22 -1.73 -0.04
N GLY A 66 7.09 -1.65 0.98
CA GLY A 66 6.76 -1.98 2.36
C GLY A 66 5.67 -1.10 2.99
N PHE A 67 5.36 0.06 2.41
CA PHE A 67 4.25 0.91 2.85
C PHE A 67 2.92 0.16 2.80
N PHE A 68 2.60 -0.45 1.65
CA PHE A 68 1.34 -1.14 1.44
C PHE A 68 1.22 -2.40 2.29
N GLY A 69 2.32 -3.16 2.44
CA GLY A 69 2.35 -4.32 3.33
C GLY A 69 2.01 -3.94 4.78
N MET A 70 2.61 -2.86 5.30
CA MET A 70 2.30 -2.36 6.63
C MET A 70 0.84 -1.95 6.79
N LEU A 71 0.22 -1.32 5.77
CA LEU A 71 -1.21 -0.97 5.83
C LEU A 71 -2.09 -2.20 5.82
N TYR A 72 -1.72 -3.20 5.02
CA TYR A 72 -2.43 -4.46 4.93
C TYR A 72 -2.40 -5.22 6.26
N ASP A 73 -1.26 -5.27 6.95
CA ASP A 73 -1.14 -5.89 8.29
C ASP A 73 -2.15 -5.31 9.29
N TRP A 74 -2.38 -3.99 9.25
CA TRP A 74 -3.37 -3.33 10.11
C TRP A 74 -4.81 -3.59 9.66
N TYR A 75 -5.04 -3.66 8.36
CA TYR A 75 -6.34 -4.06 7.82
C TYR A 75 -6.72 -5.49 8.25
N GLU A 76 -5.79 -6.44 8.19
CA GLU A 76 -6.00 -7.80 8.70
C GLU A 76 -6.26 -7.84 10.22
N ALA A 77 -5.71 -6.88 10.96
CA ALA A 77 -6.02 -6.68 12.37
C ALA A 77 -7.41 -6.06 12.63
N GLY A 78 -8.20 -5.79 11.57
CA GLY A 78 -9.56 -5.25 11.63
C GLY A 78 -9.63 -3.73 11.67
N VAL A 79 -8.57 -3.02 11.28
CA VAL A 79 -8.53 -1.56 11.23
C VAL A 79 -8.94 -1.08 9.84
N GLY A 80 -9.91 -0.17 9.76
CA GLY A 80 -10.25 0.49 8.50
C GLY A 80 -9.12 1.40 8.04
N ILE A 81 -8.63 1.18 6.82
CA ILE A 81 -7.54 1.97 6.23
C ILE A 81 -8.07 2.72 5.00
N ARG A 82 -7.77 4.02 4.92
CA ARG A 82 -8.04 4.83 3.74
C ARG A 82 -6.86 5.72 3.32
N LEU A 83 -6.80 6.07 2.06
CA LEU A 83 -5.86 7.03 1.47
C LEU A 83 -6.65 8.24 0.98
N VAL A 84 -6.14 9.44 1.25
CA VAL A 84 -6.76 10.71 0.86
C VAL A 84 -5.88 11.42 -0.14
N GLY A 85 -6.42 11.72 -1.32
CA GLY A 85 -5.70 12.41 -2.39
C GLY A 85 -4.43 11.73 -2.88
N PRO A 86 -4.38 10.41 -3.13
CA PRO A 86 -3.17 9.77 -3.63
C PRO A 86 -2.79 10.32 -5.01
N GLN A 87 -1.51 10.61 -5.22
CA GLN A 87 -1.04 11.08 -6.53
C GLN A 87 -1.16 9.99 -7.60
N GLU A 88 -1.32 10.40 -8.87
CA GLU A 88 -1.49 9.46 -10.00
C GLU A 88 -0.45 8.35 -10.05
N ARG A 89 0.80 8.66 -9.66
CA ARG A 89 1.88 7.68 -9.65
C ARG A 89 1.63 6.56 -8.65
N VAL A 90 1.16 6.90 -7.45
CA VAL A 90 0.77 5.94 -6.41
C VAL A 90 -0.43 5.13 -6.90
N MET A 91 -1.42 5.78 -7.51
CA MET A 91 -2.58 5.09 -8.10
C MET A 91 -2.21 4.10 -9.23
N LYS A 92 -1.12 4.36 -9.96
CA LYS A 92 -0.62 3.47 -11.04
C LYS A 92 0.05 2.20 -10.51
N MET A 93 0.41 2.14 -9.22
CA MET A 93 1.06 0.98 -8.62
C MET A 93 0.12 -0.23 -8.56
N LEU A 94 0.66 -1.43 -8.78
CA LEU A 94 -0.12 -2.68 -8.81
C LEU A 94 -0.87 -2.91 -7.49
N TRP A 95 -0.18 -2.71 -6.36
CA TRP A 95 -0.77 -2.79 -5.02
C TRP A 95 -1.98 -1.86 -4.86
N PHE A 96 -1.88 -0.61 -5.33
CA PHE A 96 -2.99 0.32 -5.23
C PHE A 96 -4.21 -0.19 -6.00
N LYS A 97 -4.01 -0.62 -7.25
CA LYS A 97 -5.10 -1.12 -8.11
C LYS A 97 -5.75 -2.40 -7.59
N GLN A 98 -4.99 -3.23 -6.87
CA GLN A 98 -5.48 -4.49 -6.34
C GLN A 98 -6.29 -4.29 -5.06
N PHE A 99 -5.77 -3.51 -4.12
CA PHE A 99 -6.31 -3.47 -2.76
C PHE A 99 -7.12 -2.21 -2.44
N PHE A 100 -7.08 -1.17 -3.28
CA PHE A 100 -7.80 0.07 -3.00
C PHE A 100 -8.97 0.27 -3.96
N ARG A 101 -10.13 0.58 -3.38
CA ARG A 101 -11.33 1.01 -4.11
C ARG A 101 -11.54 2.50 -3.94
N PHE A 102 -12.01 3.16 -4.99
CA PHE A 102 -12.45 4.55 -4.91
C PHE A 102 -13.77 4.65 -4.13
N VAL A 103 -13.89 5.64 -3.25
CA VAL A 103 -15.10 5.92 -2.49
C VAL A 103 -15.72 7.23 -2.95
N GLU A 104 -15.09 8.37 -2.63
CA GLU A 104 -15.55 9.72 -2.98
C GLU A 104 -14.41 10.74 -2.84
N ASP A 105 -14.45 11.90 -3.51
CA ASP A 105 -13.54 13.04 -3.30
C ASP A 105 -12.04 12.69 -3.16
N ASP A 106 -11.50 11.87 -4.08
CA ASP A 106 -10.13 11.34 -4.04
C ASP A 106 -9.78 10.51 -2.78
N ILE A 107 -10.79 9.95 -2.12
CA ILE A 107 -10.66 9.02 -1.01
C ILE A 107 -10.75 7.59 -1.53
N TYR A 108 -9.78 6.78 -1.10
CA TYR A 108 -9.67 5.38 -1.45
C TYR A 108 -9.59 4.53 -0.20
N GLU A 109 -10.35 3.45 -0.14
CA GLU A 109 -10.35 2.53 1.00
C GLU A 109 -9.68 1.23 0.64
N LEU A 110 -8.96 0.65 1.61
CA LEU A 110 -8.43 -0.70 1.48
C LEU A 110 -9.58 -1.69 1.62
N ASP A 111 -9.76 -2.54 0.61
CA ASP A 111 -10.79 -3.58 0.55
C ASP A 111 -10.19 -4.84 -0.10
N ASP A 112 -10.10 -5.93 0.67
CA ASP A 112 -9.60 -7.23 0.24
C ASP A 112 -10.55 -7.98 -0.69
N ARG A 113 -11.81 -7.53 -0.82
CA ARG A 113 -12.79 -8.16 -1.72
C ARG A 113 -12.49 -7.92 -3.20
N ASN A 114 -11.53 -7.05 -3.50
CA ASN A 114 -11.07 -6.78 -4.85
C ASN A 114 -9.93 -7.73 -5.30
N VAL A 115 -9.55 -8.70 -4.47
CA VAL A 115 -8.58 -9.75 -4.81
C VAL A 115 -9.24 -10.81 -5.71
N ALA A 116 -9.48 -10.44 -6.96
CA ALA A 116 -9.57 -11.41 -8.06
C ALA A 116 -8.16 -11.63 -8.61
N ILE A 117 -7.26 -12.20 -7.80
CA ILE A 117 -5.98 -12.70 -8.29
C ILE A 117 -6.15 -14.22 -8.43
N PRO A 118 -6.13 -14.79 -9.65
CA PRO A 118 -5.70 -16.18 -9.78
C PRO A 118 -4.28 -16.18 -9.23
N VAL A 119 -4.09 -16.80 -8.07
CA VAL A 119 -2.75 -17.15 -7.62
C VAL A 119 -2.16 -17.90 -8.81
N ALA A 120 -1.24 -17.27 -9.55
CA ALA A 120 -0.40 -18.00 -10.46
C ALA A 120 0.36 -18.94 -9.52
N SER A 121 -0.13 -20.18 -9.45
CA SER A 121 0.63 -21.23 -8.80
C SER A 121 2.00 -21.19 -9.45
N GLU A 122 3.03 -21.41 -8.65
CA GLU A 122 4.43 -21.50 -9.07
C GLU A 122 4.68 -22.63 -10.11
N GLU A 123 3.62 -23.18 -10.71
CA GLU A 123 3.59 -24.25 -11.71
C GLU A 123 3.73 -23.73 -13.15
N GLU A 124 3.53 -22.44 -13.44
CA GLU A 124 3.62 -21.93 -14.84
C GLU A 124 5.06 -21.61 -15.31
N GLU A 125 6.08 -21.59 -14.43
CA GLU A 125 7.47 -21.36 -14.85
C GLU A 125 8.19 -22.62 -15.37
N GLU A 126 7.70 -23.84 -15.08
CA GLU A 126 8.34 -25.08 -15.57
C GLU A 126 7.99 -25.43 -17.03
N GLU A 127 6.78 -25.14 -17.51
CA GLU A 127 6.41 -25.46 -18.91
C GLU A 127 7.15 -24.61 -19.95
N GLN A 128 7.65 -23.43 -19.57
CA GLN A 128 8.39 -22.56 -20.51
C GLN A 128 9.88 -22.93 -20.67
N MET A 129 10.44 -23.76 -19.76
CA MET A 129 11.82 -24.25 -19.88
C MET A 129 11.92 -25.53 -20.74
N GLU A 130 10.90 -26.38 -20.78
CA GLU A 130 10.95 -27.63 -21.54
C GLU A 130 11.08 -27.38 -23.07
N TRP A 131 10.41 -26.37 -23.61
CA TRP A 131 10.49 -26.02 -25.03
C TRP A 131 11.86 -25.47 -25.46
N ARG A 132 12.58 -24.78 -24.57
CA ARG A 132 13.93 -24.26 -24.90
C ARG A 132 15.01 -25.33 -24.97
N LEU A 133 14.79 -26.49 -24.34
CA LEU A 133 15.71 -27.63 -24.39
C LEU A 133 15.45 -28.54 -25.60
N LEU A 134 14.21 -28.62 -26.09
CA LEU A 134 13.87 -29.39 -27.29
C LEU A 134 14.42 -28.74 -28.58
N ASP A 135 14.40 -27.41 -28.70
CA ASP A 135 14.87 -26.69 -29.90
C ASP A 135 16.40 -26.74 -30.12
N CYS A 136 17.20 -27.01 -29.08
CA CYS A 136 18.66 -27.02 -29.22
C CYS A 136 19.21 -28.37 -29.72
N SER A 137 18.39 -29.44 -29.71
CA SER A 137 18.83 -30.79 -30.07
C SER A 137 18.73 -31.10 -31.58
N THR A 138 18.06 -30.27 -32.38
CA THR A 138 17.75 -30.60 -33.79
C THR A 138 18.66 -29.92 -34.84
N LEU A 139 19.70 -29.17 -34.45
CA LEU A 139 20.64 -28.54 -35.41
C LEU A 139 22.02 -29.20 -35.43
N ARG A 140 22.08 -30.54 -35.47
CA ARG A 140 23.31 -31.25 -35.80
C ARG A 140 23.09 -32.46 -36.69
N THR A 141 22.50 -32.25 -37.86
CA THR A 141 22.75 -33.13 -39.02
C THR A 141 22.60 -32.30 -40.28
N SER A 142 23.74 -32.01 -40.92
CA SER A 142 23.93 -31.79 -42.37
C SER A 142 25.19 -30.95 -42.60
N LEU A 143 26.34 -31.63 -42.63
CA LEU A 143 27.40 -31.50 -43.64
C LEU A 143 28.48 -32.55 -43.37
#